data_AF-A0A9D7JCF6-F1
#
_entry.id   AF-A0A9D7JCF6-F1
#
_cell.length_a   1.000
_cell.length_b   1.000
_cell.length_c   1.000
_cell.angle_alpha   90.00
_cell.angle_beta   90.00
_cell.angle_gamma   90.00
#
_symmetry.space_group_name_H-M   'P 1'
#
loop_
_entity.id
_entity.type
_entity.pdbx_description
1 polymer ?
#
loop_
_entity_poly.entity_id
_entity_poly.type
_entity_poly.pdbx_seq_one_letter_code
_entity_poly.pdbx_strand_id
1 'polypeptide(L)'
;MPLYLGALCIGLAVLSKLMGVVVGLGIAAAIVWRADTRGLLGSLHLWLAVLLAVLLQLPTLVWNLQHGGLTVAFHLGGVQQVAAEGMRWEGAVRVLYQLMLLLSPFCVWGMIRFVTSRSAEGFGGVLHDLGRMIFLASTVVVLFVDVVLGKESLFYWNIIAYGAFFALSAWFIRSRLLIVLHLLYGAVISTALVYHFSFFPFLDGRISQAGNLYGWDQLAAAIETERLETGAAFVAADNWQHASQLALAMNDPEVPAITAGADAFDQWVKPDRDVGKDAVLLVGRERNLDYLRTQFDSVEHLRHVEVTAWGTKVFSYELYLGRDYHPDAGRPF
;
A
#
# COMPACT_ATOMS: atom_id res chain seq x y z
N MET A 1 -15.42 -26.10 16.43
CA MET A 1 -14.26 -25.37 16.97
C MET A 1 -13.34 -24.81 15.87
N PRO A 2 -12.86 -25.59 14.86
CA PRO A 2 -11.95 -25.06 13.83
C PRO A 2 -12.55 -23.96 12.94
N LEU A 3 -13.84 -24.06 12.59
CA LEU A 3 -14.54 -23.07 11.75
C LEU A 3 -14.55 -21.67 12.37
N TYR A 4 -14.91 -21.57 13.66
CA TYR A 4 -14.96 -20.29 14.37
C TYR A 4 -13.57 -19.69 14.59
N LEU A 5 -12.55 -20.52 14.80
CA LEU A 5 -11.16 -20.05 14.84
C LEU A 5 -10.72 -19.48 13.48
N GLY A 6 -11.09 -20.15 12.38
CA GLY A 6 -10.86 -19.63 11.04
C GLY A 6 -11.55 -18.28 10.81
N ALA A 7 -12.81 -18.14 11.22
CA ALA A 7 -13.53 -16.88 11.14
C ALA A 7 -12.91 -15.76 12.00
N LEU A 8 -12.46 -16.08 13.22
CA LEU A 8 -11.71 -15.15 14.06
C LEU A 8 -10.44 -14.67 13.35
N CYS A 9 -9.65 -15.59 12.79
CA CYS A 9 -8.44 -15.24 12.05
C CYS A 9 -8.73 -14.37 10.81
N ILE A 10 -9.80 -14.64 10.07
CA ILE A 10 -10.21 -13.82 8.92
C ILE A 10 -10.64 -12.43 9.38
N GLY A 11 -11.45 -12.33 10.43
CA GLY A 11 -11.86 -11.04 10.98
C GLY A 11 -10.65 -10.22 11.48
N LEU A 12 -9.72 -10.83 12.18
CA LEU A 12 -8.47 -10.17 12.58
C LEU A 12 -7.63 -9.75 11.37
N ALA A 13 -7.54 -10.59 10.33
CA ALA A 13 -6.82 -10.24 9.11
C ALA A 13 -7.42 -9.02 8.40
N VAL A 14 -8.75 -8.95 8.28
CA VAL A 14 -9.46 -7.78 7.72
C VAL A 14 -9.23 -6.54 8.57
N LEU A 15 -9.26 -6.69 9.90
CA LEU A 15 -9.04 -5.59 10.85
C LEU A 15 -7.61 -5.03 10.77
N SER A 16 -6.61 -5.89 10.53
CA SER A 16 -5.22 -5.47 10.31
C SER A 16 -5.00 -4.87 8.93
N LYS A 17 -5.69 -5.38 7.89
CA LYS A 17 -5.57 -4.90 6.52
C LYS A 17 -6.84 -5.23 5.73
N LEU A 18 -7.46 -4.23 5.10
CA LEU A 18 -8.71 -4.40 4.33
C LEU A 18 -8.62 -5.51 3.27
N MET A 19 -7.44 -5.72 2.67
CA MET A 19 -7.22 -6.82 1.71
C MET A 19 -7.50 -8.21 2.29
N GLY A 20 -7.49 -8.39 3.62
CA GLY A 20 -7.90 -9.63 4.28
C GLY A 20 -9.31 -10.10 3.87
N VAL A 21 -10.17 -9.19 3.42
CA VAL A 21 -11.53 -9.52 2.93
C VAL A 21 -11.49 -10.50 1.76
N VAL A 22 -10.44 -10.43 0.95
CA VAL A 22 -10.22 -11.28 -0.22
C VAL A 22 -10.11 -12.76 0.16
N VAL A 23 -9.56 -13.07 1.34
CA VAL A 23 -9.52 -14.45 1.85
C VAL A 23 -10.94 -14.98 2.06
N GLY A 24 -11.81 -14.17 2.67
CA GLY A 24 -13.23 -14.49 2.86
C GLY A 24 -13.98 -14.65 1.54
N LEU A 25 -13.74 -13.76 0.57
CA LEU A 25 -14.31 -13.87 -0.78
C LEU A 25 -13.85 -15.14 -1.50
N GLY A 26 -12.57 -15.50 -1.39
CA GLY A 26 -12.03 -16.73 -1.96
C GLY A 26 -12.62 -18.00 -1.33
N ILE A 27 -12.84 -18.01 0.00
CA ILE A 27 -13.54 -19.10 0.69
C ILE A 27 -14.99 -19.22 0.20
N ALA A 28 -15.72 -18.10 0.13
CA ALA A 28 -17.10 -18.09 -0.35
C ALA A 28 -17.17 -18.60 -1.80
N ALA A 29 -16.28 -18.13 -2.67
CA ALA A 29 -16.17 -18.61 -4.04
C ALA A 29 -15.88 -20.11 -4.12
N ALA A 30 -15.00 -20.65 -3.26
CA ALA A 30 -14.72 -22.09 -3.20
C ALA A 30 -15.95 -22.92 -2.76
N ILE A 31 -16.73 -22.44 -1.79
CA ILE A 31 -17.98 -23.08 -1.34
C ILE A 31 -19.02 -23.11 -2.47
N VAL A 32 -19.15 -22.03 -3.23
CA VAL A 32 -20.10 -21.95 -4.35
C VAL A 32 -19.63 -22.77 -5.55
N TRP A 33 -18.33 -22.73 -5.85
CA TRP A 33 -17.73 -23.40 -7.01
C TRP A 33 -17.85 -24.93 -6.90
N ARG A 34 -17.50 -25.49 -5.73
CA ARG A 34 -17.46 -26.93 -5.50
C ARG A 34 -18.82 -27.49 -5.10
N ALA A 35 -19.33 -28.45 -5.86
CA ALA A 35 -20.65 -29.04 -5.59
C ALA A 35 -20.75 -29.74 -4.23
N ASP A 36 -19.67 -30.39 -3.78
CA ASP A 36 -19.59 -31.14 -2.52
C ASP A 36 -19.57 -30.25 -1.27
N THR A 37 -19.24 -28.95 -1.40
CA THR A 37 -19.21 -28.00 -0.29
C THR A 37 -20.43 -27.08 -0.24
N ARG A 38 -21.26 -27.02 -1.29
CA ARG A 38 -22.48 -26.17 -1.33
C ARG A 38 -23.46 -26.43 -0.20
N GLY A 39 -23.50 -27.66 0.34
CA GLY A 39 -24.31 -27.98 1.52
C GLY A 39 -23.99 -27.10 2.74
N LEU A 40 -22.78 -26.55 2.82
CA LEU A 40 -22.39 -25.62 3.89
C LEU A 40 -23.20 -24.32 3.87
N LEU A 41 -23.76 -23.90 2.72
CA LEU A 41 -24.60 -22.71 2.64
C LEU A 41 -25.90 -22.85 3.44
N GLY A 42 -26.36 -24.09 3.67
CA GLY A 42 -27.49 -24.38 4.56
C GLY A 42 -27.10 -24.50 6.04
N SER A 43 -25.80 -24.45 6.38
CA SER A 43 -25.33 -24.63 7.74
C SER A 43 -25.40 -23.32 8.52
N LEU A 44 -26.16 -23.31 9.62
CA LEU A 44 -26.19 -22.17 10.55
C LEU A 44 -24.79 -21.82 11.08
N HIS A 45 -23.91 -22.81 11.25
CA HIS A 45 -22.55 -22.56 11.78
C HIS A 45 -21.67 -21.78 10.79
N LEU A 46 -21.90 -21.93 9.47
CA LEU A 46 -21.22 -21.10 8.47
C LEU A 46 -21.61 -19.63 8.66
N TRP A 47 -22.91 -19.37 8.79
CA TRP A 47 -23.43 -18.01 8.97
C TRP A 47 -23.03 -17.38 10.31
N LEU A 48 -23.00 -18.17 11.39
CA LEU A 48 -22.46 -17.70 12.68
C LEU A 48 -20.96 -17.37 12.60
N ALA A 49 -20.20 -18.14 11.82
CA ALA A 49 -18.79 -17.86 11.57
C ALA A 49 -18.59 -16.59 10.72
N VAL A 50 -19.41 -16.39 9.67
CA VAL A 50 -19.44 -15.13 8.91
C VAL A 50 -19.81 -13.95 9.81
N LEU A 51 -20.84 -14.10 10.64
CA LEU A 51 -21.26 -13.08 11.60
C LEU A 51 -20.12 -12.74 12.55
N LEU A 52 -19.42 -13.73 13.11
CA LEU A 52 -18.26 -13.49 13.96
C LEU A 52 -17.18 -12.65 13.24
N ALA A 53 -16.82 -12.99 12.01
CA ALA A 53 -15.82 -12.25 11.24
C ALA A 53 -16.26 -10.79 10.97
N VAL A 54 -17.55 -10.57 10.68
CA VAL A 54 -18.15 -9.24 10.48
C VAL A 54 -18.21 -8.45 11.78
N LEU A 55 -18.58 -9.09 12.90
CA LEU A 55 -18.65 -8.44 14.21
C LEU A 55 -17.29 -7.89 14.66
N LEU A 56 -16.20 -8.54 14.28
CA LEU A 56 -14.84 -8.04 14.52
C LEU A 56 -14.52 -6.74 13.76
N GLN A 57 -15.26 -6.42 12.70
CA GLN A 57 -15.15 -5.15 11.97
C GLN A 57 -16.02 -4.05 12.56
N LEU A 58 -16.82 -4.31 13.60
CA LEU A 58 -17.71 -3.29 14.16
C LEU A 58 -16.99 -1.99 14.54
N PRO A 59 -15.81 -2.00 15.21
CA PRO A 59 -15.15 -0.76 15.58
C PRO A 59 -14.82 0.12 14.37
N THR A 60 -14.31 -0.48 13.29
CA THR A 60 -13.95 0.25 12.06
C THR A 60 -15.18 0.69 11.29
N LEU A 61 -16.22 -0.14 11.19
CA LEU A 61 -17.48 0.20 10.54
C LEU A 61 -18.18 1.35 11.26
N VAL A 62 -18.28 1.30 12.60
CA VAL A 62 -18.90 2.35 13.41
C VAL A 62 -18.13 3.66 13.30
N TRP A 63 -16.79 3.61 13.43
CA TRP A 63 -15.96 4.80 13.28
C TRP A 63 -16.12 5.41 11.88
N ASN A 64 -16.06 4.58 10.84
CA ASN A 64 -16.18 5.05 9.46
C ASN A 64 -17.56 5.68 9.19
N LEU A 65 -18.64 5.12 9.74
CA LEU A 65 -19.98 5.71 9.66
C LEU A 65 -20.07 7.07 10.38
N GLN A 66 -19.42 7.20 11.54
CA GLN A 66 -19.39 8.45 12.31
C GLN A 66 -18.59 9.56 11.63
N HIS A 67 -17.62 9.20 10.77
CA HIS A 67 -16.73 10.15 10.09
C HIS A 67 -17.07 10.30 8.59
N GLY A 68 -18.27 9.91 8.15
CA GLY A 68 -18.70 10.14 6.76
C GLY A 68 -18.02 9.24 5.72
N GLY A 69 -17.44 8.12 6.13
CA GLY A 69 -16.91 7.12 5.20
C GLY A 69 -15.44 7.28 4.82
N LEU A 70 -14.63 8.03 5.59
CA LEU A 70 -13.23 8.36 5.27
C LEU A 70 -12.37 7.19 4.82
N THR A 71 -12.47 6.03 5.46
CA THR A 71 -11.68 4.85 5.07
C THR A 71 -12.03 4.40 3.66
N VAL A 72 -13.32 4.43 3.32
CA VAL A 72 -13.80 4.05 1.98
C VAL A 72 -13.42 5.12 0.97
N ALA A 73 -13.59 6.40 1.31
CA ALA A 73 -13.19 7.54 0.51
C ALA A 73 -11.68 7.51 0.19
N PHE A 74 -10.83 7.24 1.16
CA PHE A 74 -9.38 7.10 0.95
C PHE A 74 -9.05 5.99 -0.06
N HIS A 75 -9.64 4.81 0.10
CA HIS A 75 -9.33 3.66 -0.76
C HIS A 75 -9.98 3.74 -2.15
N LEU A 76 -11.20 4.28 -2.26
CA LEU A 76 -11.92 4.40 -3.53
C LEU A 76 -11.63 5.71 -4.27
N GLY A 77 -11.44 6.82 -3.55
CA GLY A 77 -11.31 8.19 -4.10
C GLY A 77 -9.97 8.92 -3.90
N GLY A 78 -9.04 8.43 -3.06
CA GLY A 78 -7.86 9.20 -2.62
C GLY A 78 -6.88 9.73 -3.69
N VAL A 79 -6.36 10.95 -3.43
CA VAL A 79 -5.27 11.81 -4.01
C VAL A 79 -5.17 11.93 -5.54
N GLN A 80 -5.37 10.86 -6.30
CA GLN A 80 -5.49 10.92 -7.74
C GLN A 80 -6.98 10.84 -8.07
N GLN A 81 -7.59 11.98 -8.36
CA GLN A 81 -8.85 11.98 -9.11
C GLN A 81 -8.60 11.13 -10.35
N VAL A 82 -9.24 9.97 -10.38
CA VAL A 82 -9.28 9.11 -11.54
C VAL A 82 -10.06 9.89 -12.58
N ALA A 83 -9.35 10.62 -13.44
CA ALA A 83 -9.92 11.07 -14.69
C ALA A 83 -10.52 9.82 -15.34
N ALA A 84 -11.78 9.90 -15.75
CA ALA A 84 -12.56 8.80 -16.30
C ALA A 84 -12.04 8.37 -17.68
N GLU A 85 -10.77 7.99 -17.76
CA GLU A 85 -10.05 7.61 -18.97
C GLU A 85 -10.05 6.09 -19.12
N GLY A 86 -11.23 5.53 -19.40
CA GLY A 86 -11.37 4.14 -19.87
C GLY A 86 -10.65 3.07 -19.04
N MET A 87 -10.40 1.91 -19.66
CA MET A 87 -9.66 0.81 -19.04
C MET A 87 -8.15 0.97 -19.28
N ARG A 88 -7.34 0.95 -18.21
CA ARG A 88 -5.87 1.10 -18.26
C ARG A 88 -5.16 -0.27 -18.29
N TRP A 89 -5.08 -0.88 -19.47
CA TRP A 89 -4.46 -2.21 -19.65
C TRP A 89 -2.97 -2.29 -19.29
N GLU A 90 -2.28 -1.15 -19.24
CA GLU A 90 -0.90 -1.05 -18.75
C GLU A 90 -0.75 -1.60 -17.32
N GLY A 91 -1.77 -1.44 -16.49
CA GLY A 91 -1.80 -1.99 -15.13
C GLY A 91 -1.70 -3.52 -15.11
N ALA A 92 -2.36 -4.21 -16.04
CA ALA A 92 -2.26 -5.66 -16.17
C ALA A 92 -0.84 -6.11 -16.57
N VAL A 93 -0.19 -5.37 -17.48
CA VAL A 93 1.21 -5.63 -17.89
C VAL A 93 2.15 -5.43 -16.71
N ARG A 94 1.94 -4.37 -15.92
CA ARG A 94 2.71 -4.09 -14.71
C ARG A 94 2.56 -5.19 -13.67
N VAL A 95 1.34 -5.65 -13.39
CA VAL A 95 1.11 -6.77 -12.46
C VAL A 95 1.85 -8.03 -12.92
N LEU A 96 1.83 -8.34 -14.23
CA LEU A 96 2.57 -9.47 -14.79
C LEU A 96 4.09 -9.30 -14.64
N TYR A 97 4.61 -8.11 -14.93
CA TYR A 97 6.02 -7.80 -14.76
C TYR A 97 6.47 -7.93 -13.31
N GLN A 98 5.71 -7.37 -12.37
CA GLN A 98 5.95 -7.49 -10.93
C GLN A 98 5.94 -8.96 -10.48
N LEU A 99 5.02 -9.78 -11.00
CA LEU A 99 4.99 -11.22 -10.73
C LEU A 99 6.26 -11.91 -11.23
N MET A 100 6.70 -11.63 -12.46
CA MET A 100 7.90 -12.26 -13.02
C MET A 100 9.17 -11.83 -12.29
N LEU A 101 9.32 -10.54 -11.99
CA LEU A 101 10.54 -9.97 -11.41
C LEU A 101 10.65 -10.18 -9.90
N LEU A 102 9.57 -9.92 -9.16
CA LEU A 102 9.64 -9.89 -7.70
C LEU A 102 9.33 -11.25 -7.09
N LEU A 103 8.58 -12.09 -7.80
CA LEU A 103 8.27 -13.42 -7.31
C LEU A 103 9.22 -14.48 -7.84
N SER A 104 9.20 -14.71 -9.15
CA SER A 104 10.18 -15.50 -9.92
C SER A 104 9.55 -15.97 -11.23
N PRO A 105 10.29 -15.91 -12.37
CA PRO A 105 9.80 -16.47 -13.62
C PRO A 105 9.65 -18.00 -13.54
N PHE A 106 10.36 -18.68 -12.64
CA PHE A 106 10.36 -20.15 -12.51
C PHE A 106 9.09 -20.68 -11.83
N CYS A 107 8.32 -19.83 -11.14
CA CYS A 107 7.03 -20.20 -10.55
C CYS A 107 5.86 -20.06 -11.51
N VAL A 108 5.99 -19.30 -12.61
CA VAL A 108 4.89 -18.99 -13.53
C VAL A 108 4.22 -20.26 -14.05
N TRP A 109 5.01 -21.25 -14.45
CA TRP A 109 4.47 -22.54 -14.90
C TRP A 109 3.70 -23.27 -13.80
N GLY A 110 4.22 -23.26 -12.57
CA GLY A 110 3.54 -23.83 -11.41
C GLY A 110 2.21 -23.14 -11.13
N MET A 111 2.16 -21.80 -11.26
CA MET A 111 0.94 -21.01 -11.09
C MET A 111 -0.10 -21.28 -12.18
N ILE A 112 0.33 -21.38 -13.44
CA ILE A 112 -0.57 -21.77 -14.54
C ILE A 112 -1.18 -23.13 -14.24
N ARG A 113 -0.37 -24.12 -13.82
CA ARG A 113 -0.87 -25.44 -13.44
C ARG A 113 -1.78 -25.38 -12.21
N PHE A 114 -1.46 -24.55 -11.23
CA PHE A 114 -2.28 -24.36 -10.04
C PHE A 114 -3.69 -23.87 -10.39
N VAL A 115 -3.81 -22.90 -11.30
CA VAL A 115 -5.11 -22.37 -11.72
C VAL A 115 -5.85 -23.34 -12.64
N THR A 116 -5.16 -23.93 -13.62
CA THR A 116 -5.80 -24.68 -14.72
C THR A 116 -6.01 -26.17 -14.44
N SER A 117 -5.30 -26.76 -13.48
CA SER A 117 -5.45 -28.18 -13.18
C SER A 117 -6.81 -28.50 -12.55
N ARG A 118 -7.28 -29.72 -12.82
CA ARG A 118 -8.47 -30.25 -12.16
C ARG A 118 -8.14 -30.60 -10.72
N SER A 119 -9.01 -30.17 -9.81
CA SER A 119 -8.93 -30.53 -8.41
C SER A 119 -9.38 -31.98 -8.23
N ALA A 120 -8.64 -32.74 -7.43
CA ALA A 120 -9.00 -34.12 -7.09
C ALA A 120 -10.28 -34.16 -6.25
N GLU A 121 -10.80 -35.37 -6.02
CA GLU A 121 -11.83 -35.57 -5.00
C GLU A 121 -11.21 -35.56 -3.59
N GLY A 122 -12.06 -35.36 -2.58
CA GLY A 122 -11.65 -35.35 -1.18
C GLY A 122 -10.88 -34.11 -0.75
N PHE A 123 -10.24 -34.20 0.42
CA PHE A 123 -9.66 -33.06 1.13
C PHE A 123 -8.58 -32.31 0.33
N GLY A 124 -7.69 -33.03 -0.36
CA GLY A 124 -6.65 -32.41 -1.19
C GLY A 124 -7.23 -31.56 -2.33
N GLY A 125 -8.34 -32.01 -2.91
CA GLY A 125 -9.12 -31.25 -3.88
C GLY A 125 -9.72 -29.99 -3.30
N VAL A 126 -10.37 -30.09 -2.13
CA VAL A 126 -10.95 -28.95 -1.43
C VAL A 126 -9.89 -27.90 -1.13
N LEU A 127 -8.73 -28.32 -0.64
CA LEU A 127 -7.62 -27.41 -0.32
C LEU A 127 -7.07 -26.73 -1.59
N HIS A 128 -6.92 -27.47 -2.69
CA HIS A 128 -6.52 -26.91 -3.98
C HIS A 128 -7.51 -25.87 -4.48
N ASP A 129 -8.80 -26.19 -4.48
CA ASP A 129 -9.85 -25.27 -4.91
C ASP A 129 -9.94 -24.02 -4.04
N LEU A 130 -9.81 -24.18 -2.73
CA LEU A 130 -9.76 -23.06 -1.80
C LEU A 130 -8.60 -22.12 -2.13
N GLY A 131 -7.38 -22.67 -2.25
CA GLY A 131 -6.21 -21.87 -2.63
C GLY A 131 -6.39 -21.20 -3.99
N ARG A 132 -6.94 -21.92 -4.97
CA ARG A 132 -7.22 -21.41 -6.31
C ARG A 132 -8.19 -20.24 -6.29
N MET A 133 -9.29 -20.34 -5.53
CA MET A 133 -10.29 -19.27 -5.46
C MET A 133 -9.78 -18.05 -4.70
N ILE A 134 -8.95 -18.23 -3.66
CA ILE A 134 -8.26 -17.10 -3.00
C ILE A 134 -7.27 -16.42 -3.97
N PHE A 135 -6.51 -17.20 -4.73
CA PHE A 135 -5.59 -16.68 -5.74
C PHE A 135 -6.31 -15.87 -6.81
N LEU A 136 -7.41 -16.40 -7.35
CA LEU A 136 -8.20 -15.73 -8.37
C LEU A 136 -8.89 -14.48 -7.81
N ALA A 137 -9.51 -14.56 -6.62
CA ALA A 137 -10.15 -13.42 -5.99
C ALA A 137 -9.16 -12.26 -5.77
N SER A 138 -7.98 -12.55 -5.23
CA SER A 138 -6.93 -11.55 -5.01
C SER A 138 -6.43 -10.95 -6.31
N THR A 139 -6.14 -11.79 -7.31
CA THR A 139 -5.65 -11.33 -8.60
C THR A 139 -6.70 -10.48 -9.32
N VAL A 140 -7.98 -10.87 -9.28
CA VAL A 140 -9.08 -10.09 -9.88
C VAL A 140 -9.25 -8.75 -9.18
N VAL A 141 -9.18 -8.70 -7.84
CA VAL A 141 -9.29 -7.43 -7.11
C VAL A 141 -8.14 -6.49 -7.48
N VAL A 142 -6.90 -6.98 -7.54
CA VAL A 142 -5.75 -6.17 -7.94
C VAL A 142 -5.86 -5.70 -9.39
N LEU A 143 -6.24 -6.59 -10.32
CA LEU A 143 -6.47 -6.21 -11.71
C LEU A 143 -7.62 -5.21 -11.86
N PHE A 144 -8.68 -5.32 -11.04
CA PHE A 144 -9.77 -4.35 -11.03
C PHE A 144 -9.27 -2.96 -10.59
N VAL A 145 -8.48 -2.89 -9.52
CA VAL A 145 -7.87 -1.64 -9.06
C VAL A 145 -6.97 -1.02 -10.13
N ASP A 146 -6.12 -1.83 -10.78
CA ASP A 146 -5.17 -1.35 -11.78
C ASP A 146 -5.79 -0.99 -13.12
N VAL A 147 -6.69 -1.83 -13.62
CA VAL A 147 -7.25 -1.69 -14.98
C VAL A 147 -8.52 -0.85 -14.98
N VAL A 148 -9.39 -1.02 -13.98
CA VAL A 148 -10.71 -0.37 -13.95
C VAL A 148 -10.68 0.92 -13.15
N LEU A 149 -10.07 0.92 -11.96
CA LEU A 149 -9.93 2.15 -11.17
C LEU A 149 -8.71 2.97 -11.59
N GLY A 150 -7.83 2.42 -12.44
CA GLY A 150 -6.64 3.11 -12.92
C GLY A 150 -5.65 3.47 -11.82
N LYS A 151 -5.73 2.84 -10.63
CA LYS A 151 -4.82 3.09 -9.51
C LYS A 151 -3.61 2.18 -9.62
N GLU A 152 -2.43 2.68 -9.31
CA GLU A 152 -1.23 1.88 -9.40
C GLU A 152 -1.06 1.03 -8.13
N SER A 153 -1.38 -0.26 -8.21
CA SER A 153 -1.11 -1.16 -7.10
C SER A 153 0.38 -1.42 -6.94
N LEU A 154 0.79 -1.50 -5.69
CA LEU A 154 2.13 -1.95 -5.33
C LEU A 154 2.19 -3.47 -5.45
N PHE A 155 3.35 -4.02 -5.79
CA PHE A 155 3.54 -5.44 -6.06
C PHE A 155 3.04 -6.38 -4.95
N TYR A 156 3.08 -5.93 -3.69
CA TYR A 156 2.66 -6.70 -2.54
C TYR A 156 1.13 -6.70 -2.33
N TRP A 157 0.36 -5.92 -3.09
CA TRP A 157 -1.11 -5.91 -2.96
C TRP A 157 -1.71 -7.28 -3.32
N ASN A 158 -1.05 -8.03 -4.22
CA ASN A 158 -1.47 -9.38 -4.59
C ASN A 158 -0.84 -10.50 -3.72
N ILE A 159 -0.26 -10.16 -2.55
CA ILE A 159 0.43 -11.14 -1.68
C ILE A 159 -0.48 -12.28 -1.20
N ILE A 160 -1.79 -12.03 -1.11
CA ILE A 160 -2.78 -13.06 -0.72
C ILE A 160 -2.84 -14.16 -1.78
N ALA A 161 -2.79 -13.82 -3.07
CA ALA A 161 -2.69 -14.80 -4.14
C ALA A 161 -1.39 -15.61 -4.01
N TYR A 162 -0.27 -14.92 -3.82
CA TYR A 162 1.04 -15.56 -3.73
C TYR A 162 1.09 -16.52 -2.53
N GLY A 163 0.61 -16.12 -1.36
CA GLY A 163 0.51 -16.96 -0.17
C GLY A 163 -0.33 -18.22 -0.41
N ALA A 164 -1.49 -18.08 -1.06
CA ALA A 164 -2.36 -19.22 -1.40
C ALA A 164 -1.68 -20.20 -2.37
N PHE A 165 -0.97 -19.69 -3.38
CA PHE A 165 -0.19 -20.52 -4.29
C PHE A 165 0.98 -21.21 -3.58
N PHE A 166 1.79 -20.48 -2.82
CA PHE A 166 3.00 -21.05 -2.19
C PHE A 166 2.70 -22.12 -1.16
N ALA A 167 1.58 -22.00 -0.43
CA ALA A 167 1.10 -23.03 0.49
C ALA A 167 0.94 -24.41 -0.19
N LEU A 168 0.64 -24.43 -1.50
CA LEU A 168 0.40 -25.65 -2.28
C LEU A 168 1.40 -25.83 -3.44
N SER A 169 2.39 -24.96 -3.55
CA SER A 169 3.31 -24.88 -4.70
C SER A 169 4.05 -26.18 -4.98
N ALA A 170 4.40 -26.94 -3.93
CA ALA A 170 5.05 -28.25 -4.05
C ALA A 170 4.24 -29.28 -4.86
N TRP A 171 2.90 -29.12 -4.94
CA TRP A 171 2.06 -30.00 -5.75
C TRP A 171 2.19 -29.72 -7.26
N PHE A 172 2.52 -28.48 -7.62
CA PHE A 172 2.49 -27.95 -8.98
C PHE A 172 3.89 -27.73 -9.59
N ILE A 173 4.89 -27.43 -8.75
CA ILE A 173 6.31 -27.32 -9.14
C ILE A 173 7.02 -28.62 -8.77
N ARG A 174 7.05 -29.58 -9.70
CA ARG A 174 7.69 -30.90 -9.47
C ARG A 174 9.12 -31.01 -10.00
N SER A 175 9.54 -30.08 -10.85
CA SER A 175 10.89 -30.08 -11.41
C SER A 175 11.89 -29.60 -10.36
N ARG A 176 12.85 -30.46 -10.00
CA ARG A 176 13.96 -30.08 -9.11
C ARG A 176 14.73 -28.89 -9.65
N LEU A 177 14.92 -28.82 -10.97
CA LEU A 177 15.58 -27.69 -11.61
C LEU A 177 14.80 -26.39 -11.39
N LEU A 178 13.48 -26.39 -11.59
CA LEU A 178 12.66 -25.18 -11.37
C LEU A 178 12.66 -24.76 -9.89
N ILE A 179 12.64 -25.71 -8.95
CA ILE A 179 12.75 -25.41 -7.52
C ILE A 179 14.10 -24.75 -7.22
N VAL A 180 15.21 -25.35 -7.68
CA VAL A 180 16.55 -24.80 -7.46
C VAL A 180 16.69 -23.42 -8.08
N LEU A 181 16.24 -23.24 -9.33
CA LEU A 181 16.27 -21.94 -10.00
C LEU A 181 15.41 -20.91 -9.28
N HIS A 182 14.22 -21.28 -8.79
CA HIS A 182 13.39 -20.40 -7.98
C HIS A 182 14.07 -19.97 -6.67
N LEU A 183 14.67 -20.92 -5.95
CA LEU A 183 15.37 -20.64 -4.70
C LEU A 183 16.61 -19.76 -4.93
N LEU A 184 17.40 -20.06 -5.96
CA LEU A 184 18.55 -19.23 -6.32
C LEU A 184 18.12 -17.81 -6.74
N TYR A 185 17.07 -17.71 -7.55
CA TYR A 185 16.50 -16.42 -7.95
C TYR A 185 16.03 -15.63 -6.74
N GLY A 186 15.23 -16.26 -5.87
CA GLY A 186 14.72 -15.66 -4.65
C GLY A 186 15.84 -15.22 -3.71
N ALA A 187 16.87 -16.04 -3.54
CA ALA A 187 18.04 -15.69 -2.74
C ALA A 187 18.77 -14.47 -3.30
N VAL A 188 19.02 -14.44 -4.61
CA VAL A 188 19.71 -13.31 -5.27
C VAL A 188 18.88 -12.03 -5.18
N ILE A 189 17.61 -12.07 -5.59
CA ILE A 189 16.73 -10.89 -5.59
C ILE A 189 16.48 -10.40 -4.17
N SER A 190 16.17 -11.28 -3.22
CA SER A 190 15.94 -10.88 -1.83
C SER A 190 17.19 -10.30 -1.20
N THR A 191 18.37 -10.89 -1.43
CA THR A 191 19.64 -10.34 -0.93
C THR A 191 19.92 -8.98 -1.55
N ALA A 192 19.72 -8.84 -2.87
CA ALA A 192 19.90 -7.58 -3.56
C ALA A 192 18.97 -6.49 -3.02
N LEU A 193 17.68 -6.79 -2.80
CA LEU A 193 16.70 -5.86 -2.24
C LEU A 193 17.03 -5.50 -0.78
N VAL A 194 17.37 -6.49 0.07
CA VAL A 194 17.77 -6.23 1.45
C VAL A 194 19.02 -5.34 1.49
N TYR A 195 20.00 -5.62 0.64
CA TYR A 195 21.19 -4.78 0.50
C TYR A 195 20.83 -3.37 0.04
N HIS A 196 19.99 -3.27 -0.99
CA HIS A 196 19.55 -2.02 -1.59
C HIS A 196 18.84 -1.09 -0.58
N PHE A 197 17.90 -1.64 0.20
CA PHE A 197 17.11 -0.86 1.15
C PHE A 197 17.81 -0.64 2.50
N SER A 198 18.71 -1.53 2.93
CA SER A 198 19.28 -1.47 4.28
C SER A 198 20.72 -0.95 4.33
N PHE A 199 21.49 -1.09 3.26
CA PHE A 199 22.94 -0.83 3.27
C PHE A 199 23.40 0.15 2.22
N PHE A 200 22.91 0.09 0.98
CA PHE A 200 23.32 1.02 -0.06
C PHE A 200 22.31 1.07 -1.22
N PRO A 201 21.65 2.21 -1.47
CA PRO A 201 20.66 2.34 -2.53
C PRO A 201 21.34 2.42 -3.92
N PHE A 202 21.88 1.30 -4.42
CA PHE A 202 22.62 1.25 -5.69
C PHE A 202 21.78 1.48 -6.96
N LEU A 203 20.45 1.45 -6.86
CA LEU A 203 19.55 1.87 -7.93
C LEU A 203 19.26 3.37 -7.78
N ASP A 204 19.25 4.08 -8.91
CA ASP A 204 18.93 5.51 -8.96
C ASP A 204 17.59 5.79 -8.25
N GLY A 205 17.52 6.91 -7.52
CA GLY A 205 16.31 7.40 -6.86
C GLY A 205 15.11 7.67 -7.81
N ARG A 206 15.32 7.65 -9.14
CA ARG A 206 14.27 7.65 -10.17
C ARG A 206 13.55 6.30 -10.28
N ILE A 207 14.28 5.23 -9.98
CA ILE A 207 13.85 3.84 -10.15
C ILE A 207 13.46 3.24 -8.80
N SER A 208 14.05 3.74 -7.71
CA SER A 208 13.83 3.24 -6.37
C SER A 208 13.60 4.34 -5.34
N GLN A 209 12.68 4.08 -4.42
CA GLN A 209 12.43 4.93 -3.25
C GLN A 209 13.40 4.65 -2.09
N ALA A 210 14.39 3.76 -2.25
CA ALA A 210 15.33 3.43 -1.18
C ALA A 210 16.12 4.65 -0.67
N GLY A 211 16.43 5.61 -1.54
CA GLY A 211 17.11 6.86 -1.15
C GLY A 211 16.31 7.68 -0.12
N ASN A 212 14.98 7.59 -0.14
CA ASN A 212 14.08 8.27 0.80
C ASN A 212 14.24 7.72 2.25
N LEU A 213 14.88 6.56 2.46
CA LEU A 213 15.09 6.03 3.82
C LEU A 213 16.26 6.69 4.57
N TYR A 214 17.03 7.56 3.93
CA TYR A 214 18.30 8.06 4.47
C TYR A 214 18.32 9.57 4.70
N GLY A 215 19.18 10.00 5.62
CA GLY A 215 19.56 11.41 5.81
C GLY A 215 18.50 12.34 6.35
N TRP A 216 17.48 11.79 7.03
CA TRP A 216 16.46 12.57 7.70
C TRP A 216 17.02 13.51 8.77
N ASP A 217 18.09 13.14 9.47
CA ASP A 217 18.77 14.03 10.42
C ASP A 217 19.39 15.26 9.72
N GLN A 218 19.99 15.06 8.54
CA GLN A 218 20.56 16.16 7.74
C GLN A 218 19.46 17.10 7.25
N LEU A 219 18.34 16.51 6.82
CA LEU A 219 17.19 17.25 6.31
C LEU A 219 16.49 18.03 7.43
N ALA A 220 16.29 17.42 8.61
CA ALA A 220 15.72 18.07 9.78
C ALA A 220 16.58 19.27 10.23
N ALA A 221 17.92 19.12 10.26
CA ALA A 221 18.82 20.22 10.59
C ALA A 221 18.76 21.37 9.57
N ALA A 222 18.69 21.04 8.27
CA ALA A 222 18.56 22.03 7.20
C ALA A 222 17.23 22.80 7.30
N ILE A 223 16.12 22.08 7.52
CA ILE A 223 14.79 22.66 7.72
C ILE A 223 14.76 23.58 8.93
N GLU A 224 15.32 23.15 10.07
CA GLU A 224 15.34 23.96 11.29
C GLU A 224 16.17 25.23 11.11
N THR A 225 17.27 25.16 10.36
CA THR A 225 18.08 26.35 10.01
C THR A 225 17.24 27.35 9.22
N GLU A 226 16.58 26.89 8.15
CA GLU A 226 15.72 27.74 7.32
C GLU A 226 14.51 28.28 8.11
N ARG A 227 13.94 27.49 9.01
CA ARG A 227 12.81 27.90 9.86
C ARG A 227 13.22 29.04 10.80
N LEU A 228 14.40 28.94 11.43
CA LEU A 228 14.93 29.98 12.31
C LEU A 228 15.33 31.25 11.55
N GLU A 229 15.90 31.12 10.34
CA GLU A 229 16.31 32.27 9.51
C GLU A 229 15.11 33.04 8.93
N THR A 230 14.08 32.32 8.48
CA THR A 230 12.87 32.93 7.90
C THR A 230 11.85 33.38 8.94
N GLY A 231 11.95 32.85 10.17
CA GLY A 231 10.96 33.06 11.23
C GLY A 231 9.66 32.28 11.03
N ALA A 232 9.66 31.25 10.17
CA ALA A 232 8.49 30.43 9.91
C ALA A 232 7.99 29.75 11.20
N ALA A 233 6.67 29.76 11.37
CA ALA A 233 6.05 29.31 12.61
C ALA A 233 5.95 27.78 12.69
N PHE A 234 5.88 27.09 11.56
CA PHE A 234 5.77 25.64 11.49
C PHE A 234 6.48 25.06 10.26
N VAL A 235 6.53 23.73 10.20
CA VAL A 235 7.11 22.96 9.11
C VAL A 235 6.04 22.02 8.57
N ALA A 236 5.93 21.88 7.25
CA ALA A 236 4.99 20.98 6.61
C ALA A 236 5.65 20.19 5.48
N ALA A 237 5.01 19.09 5.07
CA ALA A 237 5.48 18.30 3.93
C ALA A 237 4.41 18.14 2.84
N ASP A 238 4.87 17.87 1.62
CA ASP A 238 4.03 17.73 0.42
C ASP A 238 3.20 16.42 0.36
N ASN A 239 3.49 15.45 1.23
CA ASN A 239 2.73 14.22 1.39
C ASN A 239 2.87 13.58 2.78
N TRP A 240 1.99 12.62 3.08
CA TRP A 240 1.92 11.92 4.36
C TRP A 240 3.19 11.11 4.69
N GLN A 241 3.93 10.61 3.70
CA GLN A 241 5.17 9.84 3.94
C GLN A 241 6.26 10.77 4.48
N HIS A 242 6.50 11.88 3.76
CA HIS A 242 7.48 12.88 4.18
C HIS A 242 7.08 13.54 5.51
N ALA A 243 5.80 13.84 5.72
CA ALA A 243 5.32 14.37 7.00
C ALA A 243 5.62 13.40 8.15
N SER A 244 5.34 12.10 7.97
CA SER A 244 5.63 11.07 8.98
C SER A 244 7.12 10.94 9.29
N GLN A 245 7.96 10.92 8.25
CA GLN A 245 9.41 10.77 8.42
C GLN A 245 10.02 12.02 9.05
N LEU A 246 9.54 13.20 8.66
CA LEU A 246 9.97 14.48 9.22
C LEU A 246 9.53 14.63 10.68
N ALA A 247 8.29 14.26 10.99
CA ALA A 247 7.77 14.25 12.36
C ALA A 247 8.65 13.40 13.28
N LEU A 248 9.08 12.23 12.83
CA LEU A 248 10.00 11.38 13.57
C LEU A 248 11.38 12.01 13.73
N ALA A 249 11.94 12.54 12.63
CA ALA A 249 13.30 13.10 12.61
C ALA A 249 13.44 14.39 13.43
N MET A 250 12.40 15.24 13.43
CA MET A 250 12.35 16.47 14.21
C MET A 250 11.83 16.23 15.63
N ASN A 251 11.37 15.01 15.96
CA ASN A 251 10.67 14.69 17.19
C ASN A 251 9.48 15.65 17.44
N ASP A 252 8.73 15.92 16.37
CA ASP A 252 7.57 16.80 16.34
C ASP A 252 6.39 16.05 15.72
N PRO A 253 5.43 15.53 16.52
CA PRO A 253 4.29 14.78 16.00
C PRO A 253 3.28 15.67 15.26
N GLU A 254 3.50 16.98 15.25
CA GLU A 254 2.57 17.97 14.75
C GLU A 254 2.89 18.51 13.35
N VAL A 255 3.86 17.91 12.65
CA VAL A 255 4.17 18.20 11.24
C VAL A 255 3.00 17.77 10.34
N PRO A 256 2.25 18.69 9.70
CA PRO A 256 1.16 18.34 8.82
C PRO A 256 1.66 17.87 7.44
N ALA A 257 0.85 17.02 6.80
CA ALA A 257 0.91 16.78 5.37
C ALA A 257 -0.07 17.71 4.65
N ILE A 258 0.41 18.49 3.68
CA ILE A 258 -0.44 19.36 2.86
C ILE A 258 -0.61 18.73 1.48
N THR A 259 -1.64 17.90 1.38
CA THR A 259 -1.97 17.07 0.21
C THR A 259 -3.25 17.51 -0.48
N ALA A 260 -3.37 17.22 -1.78
CA ALA A 260 -4.58 17.53 -2.55
C ALA A 260 -5.76 16.61 -2.22
N GLY A 261 -5.51 15.41 -1.73
CA GLY A 261 -6.54 14.47 -1.30
C GLY A 261 -6.48 14.20 0.19
N ALA A 262 -7.59 13.74 0.76
CA ALA A 262 -7.67 13.45 2.18
C ALA A 262 -6.79 12.25 2.57
N ASP A 263 -6.10 12.36 3.69
CA ASP A 263 -5.33 11.29 4.32
C ASP A 263 -5.44 11.32 5.86
N ALA A 264 -4.67 10.47 6.54
CA ALA A 264 -4.76 10.34 8.00
C ALA A 264 -4.30 11.61 8.74
N PHE A 265 -3.42 12.42 8.13
CA PHE A 265 -2.93 13.66 8.73
C PHE A 265 -4.03 14.72 8.85
N ASP A 266 -5.04 14.72 7.98
CA ASP A 266 -6.18 15.64 8.11
C ASP A 266 -7.01 15.36 9.39
N GLN A 267 -6.87 14.16 9.97
CA GLN A 267 -7.50 13.80 11.25
C GLN A 267 -6.56 13.99 12.44
N TRP A 268 -5.26 13.79 12.25
CA TRP A 268 -4.26 13.85 13.33
C TRP A 268 -3.77 15.27 13.60
N VAL A 269 -3.59 16.08 12.55
CA VAL A 269 -3.09 17.45 12.63
C VAL A 269 -4.14 18.37 12.03
N LYS A 270 -4.74 19.23 12.87
CA LYS A 270 -5.83 20.11 12.43
C LYS A 270 -5.29 21.20 11.49
N PRO A 271 -5.77 21.29 10.23
CA PRO A 271 -5.30 22.29 9.27
C PRO A 271 -5.49 23.73 9.79
N ASP A 272 -6.59 23.98 10.51
CA ASP A 272 -6.95 25.32 10.99
C ASP A 272 -5.98 25.89 12.04
N ARG A 273 -5.11 25.07 12.63
CA ARG A 273 -4.21 25.49 13.71
C ARG A 273 -3.19 26.55 13.26
N ASP A 274 -2.75 26.42 12.00
CA ASP A 274 -1.63 27.20 11.46
C ASP A 274 -2.07 28.23 10.42
N VAL A 275 -3.38 28.49 10.34
CA VAL A 275 -3.95 29.52 9.47
C VAL A 275 -3.28 30.86 9.72
N GLY A 276 -2.90 31.52 8.64
CA GLY A 276 -2.26 32.82 8.64
C GLY A 276 -0.78 32.81 9.07
N LYS A 277 -0.17 31.63 9.19
CA LYS A 277 1.24 31.49 9.56
C LYS A 277 2.10 31.09 8.38
N ASP A 278 3.39 31.42 8.48
CA ASP A 278 4.40 31.01 7.50
C ASP A 278 4.95 29.63 7.82
N ALA A 279 5.34 28.89 6.78
CA ALA A 279 5.79 27.50 6.86
C ALA A 279 7.07 27.25 6.06
N VAL A 280 7.99 26.46 6.61
CA VAL A 280 8.99 25.78 5.78
C VAL A 280 8.37 24.51 5.21
N LEU A 281 8.38 24.39 3.90
CA LEU A 281 7.76 23.30 3.15
C LEU A 281 8.83 22.34 2.64
N LEU A 282 8.74 21.08 3.04
CA LEU A 282 9.51 19.98 2.47
C LEU A 282 8.79 19.44 1.23
N VAL A 283 9.43 19.57 0.07
CA VAL A 283 8.91 19.07 -1.20
C VAL A 283 9.86 18.00 -1.74
N GLY A 284 9.30 16.81 -1.96
CA GLY A 284 10.02 15.72 -2.59
C GLY A 284 10.09 15.85 -4.10
N ARG A 285 10.49 14.76 -4.73
CA ARG A 285 10.67 14.70 -6.17
C ARG A 285 9.35 14.70 -6.96
N GLU A 286 8.32 14.07 -6.41
CA GLU A 286 7.00 13.94 -7.02
C GLU A 286 6.12 15.11 -6.57
N ARG A 287 6.20 16.15 -7.39
CA ARG A 287 5.61 17.49 -7.24
C ARG A 287 4.15 17.46 -6.78
N ASN A 288 3.93 17.96 -5.55
CA ASN A 288 2.67 18.60 -5.18
C ASN A 288 2.81 20.13 -5.04
N LEU A 289 3.87 20.72 -5.60
CA LEU A 289 4.16 22.15 -5.47
C LEU A 289 3.02 23.04 -5.99
N ASP A 290 2.36 22.61 -7.07
CA ASP A 290 1.26 23.38 -7.66
C ASP A 290 0.06 23.45 -6.73
N TYR A 291 -0.23 22.38 -5.99
CA TYR A 291 -1.25 22.42 -4.95
C TYR A 291 -0.80 23.19 -3.71
N LEU A 292 0.44 23.02 -3.27
CA LEU A 292 0.97 23.82 -2.15
C LEU A 292 0.81 25.31 -2.42
N ARG A 293 1.05 25.76 -3.66
CA ARG A 293 0.85 27.15 -4.08
C ARG A 293 -0.59 27.64 -3.98
N THR A 294 -1.59 26.78 -3.92
CA THR A 294 -2.99 27.22 -3.71
C THR A 294 -3.33 27.39 -2.23
N GLN A 295 -2.48 26.88 -1.33
CA GLN A 295 -2.72 26.91 0.11
C GLN A 295 -1.93 28.04 0.82
N PHE A 296 -1.20 28.87 0.10
CA PHE A 296 -0.37 29.96 0.63
C PHE A 296 -0.45 31.16 -0.30
N ASP A 297 -0.30 32.38 0.23
CA ASP A 297 -0.24 33.61 -0.58
C ASP A 297 0.95 33.62 -1.53
N SER A 298 2.11 33.12 -1.07
CA SER A 298 3.28 32.90 -1.90
C SER A 298 4.06 31.65 -1.47
N VAL A 299 4.74 31.03 -2.43
CA VAL A 299 5.65 29.90 -2.18
C VAL A 299 6.98 30.18 -2.88
N GLU A 300 8.01 30.46 -2.08
CA GLU A 300 9.33 30.88 -2.54
C GLU A 300 10.36 29.78 -2.31
N HIS A 301 11.25 29.55 -3.28
CA HIS A 301 12.31 28.54 -3.12
C HIS A 301 13.36 29.02 -2.13
N LEU A 302 13.70 28.18 -1.15
CA LEU A 302 14.74 28.46 -0.17
C LEU A 302 16.05 27.77 -0.56
N ARG A 303 16.01 26.45 -0.71
CA ARG A 303 17.23 25.64 -0.86
C ARG A 303 16.96 24.28 -1.49
N HIS A 304 17.92 23.82 -2.30
CA HIS A 304 18.04 22.41 -2.69
C HIS A 304 18.88 21.67 -1.64
N VAL A 305 18.34 20.60 -1.05
CA VAL A 305 19.03 19.78 -0.06
C VAL A 305 19.43 18.46 -0.70
N GLU A 306 20.74 18.26 -0.89
CA GLU A 306 21.28 16.97 -1.30
C GLU A 306 21.51 16.10 -0.08
N VAL A 307 20.81 14.97 -0.03
CA VAL A 307 21.05 13.97 1.00
C VAL A 307 22.21 13.10 0.56
N THR A 308 23.25 13.06 1.40
CA THR A 308 24.42 12.23 1.16
C THR A 308 24.52 11.10 2.17
N ALA A 309 24.79 9.91 1.67
CA ALA A 309 25.15 8.75 2.49
C ALA A 309 26.35 8.05 1.84
N TRP A 310 27.30 7.58 2.67
CA TRP A 310 28.56 6.99 2.21
C TRP A 310 29.35 7.86 1.22
N GLY A 311 29.28 9.18 1.37
CA GLY A 311 29.95 10.13 0.46
C GLY A 311 29.34 10.21 -0.93
N THR A 312 28.15 9.64 -1.14
CA THR A 312 27.42 9.68 -2.41
C THR A 312 26.06 10.33 -2.23
N LYS A 313 25.58 11.03 -3.26
CA LYS A 313 24.20 11.56 -3.29
C LYS A 313 23.24 10.40 -3.41
N VAL A 314 22.36 10.23 -2.42
CA VAL A 314 21.33 9.17 -2.41
C VAL A 314 19.94 9.69 -2.73
N PHE A 315 19.66 10.95 -2.37
CA PHE A 315 18.40 11.60 -2.69
C PHE A 315 18.54 13.13 -2.67
N SER A 316 17.48 13.84 -3.08
CA SER A 316 17.43 15.29 -2.95
C SER A 316 16.01 15.78 -2.73
N TYR A 317 15.90 16.84 -1.93
CA TYR A 317 14.66 17.52 -1.61
C TYR A 317 14.78 19.00 -1.94
N GLU A 318 13.63 19.65 -2.11
CA GLU A 318 13.54 21.09 -2.22
C GLU A 318 12.83 21.65 -0.99
N LEU A 319 13.39 22.72 -0.43
CA LEU A 319 12.77 23.50 0.63
C LEU A 319 12.18 24.78 0.06
N TYR A 320 10.96 25.08 0.48
CA TYR A 320 10.27 26.31 0.13
C TYR A 320 9.77 27.03 1.38
N LEU A 321 9.53 28.33 1.26
CA LEU A 321 8.84 29.14 2.25
C LEU A 321 7.43 29.42 1.74
N GLY A 322 6.43 28.87 2.43
CA GLY A 322 5.03 29.24 2.25
C GLY A 322 4.71 30.45 3.14
N ARG A 323 4.15 31.51 2.56
CA ARG A 323 3.67 32.68 3.30
C ARG A 323 2.17 32.64 3.48
N ASP A 324 1.70 32.97 4.68
CA ASP A 324 0.28 33.12 5.02
C ASP A 324 -0.55 31.87 4.65
N TYR A 325 -0.56 30.85 5.51
CA TYR A 325 -1.23 29.58 5.23
C TYR A 325 -2.77 29.68 5.23
N HIS A 326 -3.38 29.21 4.14
CA HIS A 326 -4.82 29.20 3.88
C HIS A 326 -5.27 27.79 3.46
N PRO A 327 -5.65 26.91 4.40
CA PRO A 327 -6.15 25.58 4.06
C PRO A 327 -7.45 25.69 3.26
N ASP A 328 -7.60 24.89 2.22
CA ASP A 328 -8.86 24.78 1.48
C ASP A 328 -10.00 24.32 2.41
N ALA A 329 -10.91 25.23 2.76
CA ALA A 329 -12.03 24.99 3.68
C ALA A 329 -13.10 24.01 3.13
N GLY A 330 -12.93 23.52 1.91
CA GLY A 330 -13.95 22.76 1.17
C GLY A 330 -13.44 21.49 0.50
N ARG A 331 -12.33 20.89 0.97
CA ARG A 331 -11.86 19.61 0.40
C ARG A 331 -12.98 18.56 0.45
N PRO A 332 -13.45 18.05 -0.70
CA PRO A 332 -14.37 16.92 -0.69
C PRO A 332 -13.62 15.69 -0.18
N PHE A 333 -14.26 14.96 0.74
CA PHE A 333 -13.90 13.56 1.03
C PHE A 333 -14.31 12.65 -0.12
#